data_AF-A0A7J4YT01-F1
#
_entry.id   AF-A0A7J4YT01-F1
#
_cell.length_a   1.000
_cell.length_b   1.000
_cell.length_c   1.000
_cell.angle_alpha   90.00
_cell.angle_beta   90.00
_cell.angle_gamma   90.00
#
_symmetry.space_group_name_H-M   'P 1'
#
loop_
_entity.id
_entity.type
_entity.pdbx_description
1 polymer ?
#
loop_
_entity_poly.entity_id
_entity_poly.type
_entity_poly.pdbx_seq_one_letter_code
_entity_poly.pdbx_strand_id
1 'polypeptide(L)'
;MKHFSLKFKLSGGLFLKYLVSEMAVLGVVIPLNGVAQGAPCKLATEVGASTKVTKKNLLINRLTLGCKLLSDVDRNIQDTILKRLASDIALERTGYKQGLFPYLKSTVKFVPTIVVSRTWKDMNEDAELFQMSKDIVCFYGQNEKGETMYFRAVYTDNSHFTKDMNPKMYRANVELFGQEFADKLIEKIRSAKGTESWSIGLGGLRYEEVEFARNHSDDGMFFALVRDRYSFPVICFF
;
A
#
# COMPACT_ATOMS: atom_id res chain seq x y z
N MET A 1 -8.19 30.34 -8.16
CA MET A 1 -7.70 28.94 -8.14
C MET A 1 -8.19 28.30 -6.86
N LYS A 2 -8.92 27.17 -6.94
CA LYS A 2 -9.29 26.42 -5.72
C LYS A 2 -8.02 25.77 -5.17
N HIS A 3 -7.66 26.10 -3.92
CA HIS A 3 -6.57 25.45 -3.21
C HIS A 3 -7.03 24.05 -2.79
N PHE A 4 -6.59 23.01 -3.51
CA PHE A 4 -6.79 21.63 -3.07
C PHE A 4 -5.75 21.30 -2.00
N SER A 5 -6.22 20.93 -0.81
CA SER A 5 -5.35 20.62 0.32
C SER A 5 -5.45 19.13 0.61
N LEU A 6 -4.34 18.42 0.53
CA LEU A 6 -4.26 16.99 0.84
C LEU A 6 -4.58 16.77 2.32
N LYS A 7 -5.55 15.91 2.63
CA LYS A 7 -5.95 15.55 4.00
C LYS A 7 -5.58 14.11 4.32
N PHE A 8 -5.24 13.83 5.58
CA PHE A 8 -4.95 12.49 6.10
C PHE A 8 -5.34 12.37 7.58
N LYS A 9 -5.70 11.15 8.01
CA LYS A 9 -6.03 10.84 9.41
C LYS A 9 -4.80 10.26 10.10
N LEU A 10 -4.38 10.87 11.21
CA LEU A 10 -3.28 10.38 12.04
C LEU A 10 -3.77 9.26 12.96
N SER A 11 -3.60 7.99 12.58
CA SER A 11 -3.73 6.87 13.53
C SER A 11 -2.36 6.35 13.95
N GLY A 12 -1.99 6.66 15.20
CA GLY A 12 -1.18 5.83 16.11
C GLY A 12 0.24 5.35 15.75
N GLY A 13 0.85 5.71 14.61
CA GLY A 13 2.18 5.22 14.23
C GLY A 13 3.32 6.23 14.45
N LEU A 14 4.42 5.82 15.08
CA LEU A 14 5.67 6.61 15.17
C LEU A 14 6.17 7.06 13.78
N PHE A 15 5.93 6.22 12.76
CA PHE A 15 6.25 6.47 11.36
C PHE A 15 5.42 7.61 10.73
N LEU A 16 4.12 7.73 11.05
CA LEU A 16 3.29 8.83 10.57
C LEU A 16 3.68 10.16 11.23
N LYS A 17 4.05 10.15 12.52
CA LYS A 17 4.60 11.35 13.16
C LYS A 17 5.90 11.80 12.49
N TYR A 18 6.75 10.86 12.07
CA TYR A 18 7.99 11.19 11.35
C TYR A 18 7.70 11.70 9.93
N LEU A 19 6.85 11.03 9.16
CA LEU A 19 6.48 11.46 7.80
C LEU A 19 5.74 12.81 7.80
N VAL A 20 4.85 13.03 8.76
CA VAL A 20 4.09 14.28 8.93
C VAL A 20 4.97 15.38 9.51
N SER A 21 5.91 15.08 10.41
CA SER A 21 6.91 16.05 10.87
C SER A 21 7.89 16.40 9.74
N GLU A 22 8.28 15.44 8.89
CA GLU A 22 9.11 15.68 7.71
C GLU A 22 8.36 16.43 6.60
N MET A 23 7.04 16.21 6.46
CA MET A 23 6.17 16.98 5.56
C MET A 23 5.80 18.37 6.13
N ALA A 24 5.70 18.53 7.45
CA ALA A 24 5.47 19.81 8.11
C ALA A 24 6.70 20.74 8.02
N VAL A 25 7.93 20.19 8.10
CA VAL A 25 9.19 20.92 7.84
C VAL A 25 9.26 21.45 6.39
N LEU A 26 8.45 20.93 5.47
CA LEU A 26 8.42 21.35 4.08
C LEU A 26 7.42 22.50 3.80
N GLY A 27 6.74 23.07 4.80
CA GLY A 27 5.82 24.20 4.59
C GLY A 27 4.55 23.81 3.84
N VAL A 28 4.14 22.54 3.96
CA VAL A 28 2.80 22.10 3.57
C VAL A 28 1.80 22.78 4.50
N VAL A 29 1.14 23.83 4.01
CA VAL A 29 -0.06 24.36 4.65
C VAL A 29 -1.08 23.22 4.63
N ILE A 30 -1.21 22.52 5.75
CA ILE A 30 -2.38 21.69 6.05
C ILE A 30 -3.40 22.69 6.59
N PRO A 31 -4.47 23.08 5.88
CA PRO A 31 -5.62 23.63 6.55
C PRO A 31 -6.26 22.47 7.32
N LEU A 32 -5.75 22.27 8.53
CA LEU A 32 -6.45 21.60 9.61
C LEU A 32 -7.66 22.48 9.95
N ASN A 33 -8.76 22.34 9.23
CA ASN A 33 -10.05 22.60 9.86
C ASN A 33 -10.32 21.41 10.80
N GLY A 34 -9.60 21.44 11.92
CA GLY A 34 -9.42 20.34 12.86
C GLY A 34 -8.28 20.66 13.81
N VAL A 35 -8.44 21.79 14.50
CA VAL A 35 -7.66 22.28 15.65
C VAL A 35 -6.86 21.17 16.35
N ALA A 36 -5.53 21.18 16.22
CA ALA A 36 -4.65 20.55 17.19
C ALA A 36 -4.59 21.45 18.44
N GLN A 37 -5.63 21.40 19.27
CA GLN A 37 -5.59 22.01 20.59
C GLN A 37 -4.70 21.12 21.47
N GLY A 38 -3.51 21.62 21.80
CA GLY A 38 -2.69 21.05 22.87
C GLY A 38 -1.28 20.61 22.48
N ALA A 39 -0.45 21.50 21.92
CA ALA A 39 0.99 21.56 22.21
C ALA A 39 1.63 22.79 21.55
N PRO A 40 2.34 23.66 22.30
CA PRO A 40 3.11 24.74 21.71
C PRO A 40 4.39 24.16 21.08
N CYS A 41 4.37 23.87 19.77
CA CYS A 41 5.56 23.42 19.07
C CYS A 41 6.40 24.63 18.62
N LYS A 42 7.56 24.83 19.26
CA LYS A 42 8.62 25.80 18.93
C LYS A 42 9.31 25.54 17.58
N LEU A 43 8.59 25.10 16.55
CA LEU A 43 9.12 24.78 15.21
C LEU A 43 8.92 25.89 14.19
N ALA A 44 8.28 27.01 14.56
CA ALA A 44 7.95 28.08 13.64
C ALA A 44 9.11 29.06 13.33
N THR A 45 10.29 28.91 13.94
CA THR A 45 11.30 29.99 13.92
C THR A 45 12.53 29.75 13.04
N GLU A 46 12.69 28.59 12.39
CA GLU A 46 13.85 28.37 11.50
C GLU A 46 13.46 27.65 10.21
N VAL A 47 12.66 28.30 9.38
CA VAL A 47 12.56 27.94 7.96
C VAL A 47 13.36 28.95 7.15
N GLY A 48 14.69 28.83 7.21
CA GLY A 48 15.59 29.48 6.27
C GLY A 48 15.29 28.96 4.86
N ALA A 49 14.90 29.86 3.97
CA ALA A 49 14.52 29.59 2.58
C ALA A 49 15.62 28.81 1.84
N SER A 50 15.40 27.50 1.65
CA SER A 50 16.25 26.66 0.81
C SER A 50 15.48 26.26 -0.45
N THR A 51 16.11 26.43 -1.61
CA THR A 51 15.62 26.03 -2.95
C THR A 51 15.15 24.57 -3.02
N LYS A 52 15.64 23.71 -2.10
CA LYS A 52 15.20 22.33 -1.92
C LYS A 52 13.76 22.23 -1.39
N VAL A 53 13.31 23.13 -0.52
CA VAL A 53 11.94 23.15 0.01
C VAL A 53 10.94 23.54 -1.08
N THR A 54 11.27 24.55 -1.91
CA THR A 54 10.42 25.00 -3.02
C THR A 54 10.23 23.92 -4.08
N LYS A 55 11.29 23.21 -4.48
CA LYS A 55 11.20 22.07 -5.43
C LYS A 55 10.38 20.90 -4.86
N LYS A 56 10.45 20.64 -3.55
CA LYS A 56 9.68 19.58 -2.87
C LYS A 56 8.18 19.88 -2.80
N ASN A 57 7.81 21.13 -2.54
CA ASN A 57 6.41 21.57 -2.61
C ASN A 57 5.83 21.46 -4.03
N LEU A 58 6.64 21.70 -5.06
CA LEU A 58 6.23 21.50 -6.47
C LEU A 58 5.90 20.04 -6.79
N LEU A 59 6.60 19.05 -6.22
CA LEU A 59 6.32 17.63 -6.43
C LEU A 59 5.05 17.17 -5.70
N ILE A 60 4.79 17.67 -4.49
CA ILE A 60 3.57 17.36 -3.72
C ILE A 60 2.35 18.02 -4.36
N ASN A 61 2.49 19.25 -4.88
CA ASN A 61 1.45 19.93 -5.66
C ASN A 61 1.07 19.19 -6.95
N ARG A 62 1.80 18.13 -7.35
CA ARG A 62 1.39 17.24 -8.45
C ARG A 62 0.37 16.18 -8.03
N LEU A 63 0.20 15.91 -6.73
CA LEU A 63 -0.89 15.06 -6.23
C LEU A 63 -2.15 15.92 -6.14
N THR A 64 -2.84 16.06 -7.27
CA THR A 64 -4.12 16.76 -7.40
C THR A 64 -5.13 15.84 -8.10
N LEU A 65 -6.42 16.17 -7.99
CA LEU A 65 -7.48 15.46 -8.70
C LEU A 65 -7.17 15.44 -10.22
N GLY A 66 -7.20 14.25 -10.84
CA GLY A 66 -6.82 14.07 -12.25
C GLY A 66 -5.32 13.82 -12.50
N CYS A 67 -4.50 13.70 -11.46
CA CYS A 67 -3.12 13.27 -11.59
C CYS A 67 -3.02 11.84 -12.13
N LYS A 68 -2.10 11.60 -13.07
CA LYS A 68 -1.83 10.25 -13.62
C LYS A 68 -1.44 9.24 -12.55
N LEU A 69 -0.89 9.66 -11.41
CA LEU A 69 -0.54 8.77 -10.30
C LEU A 69 -1.77 8.21 -9.55
N LEU A 70 -2.94 8.83 -9.78
CA LEU A 70 -4.22 8.43 -9.22
C LEU A 70 -5.10 7.72 -10.25
N SER A 71 -4.54 7.37 -11.41
CA SER A 71 -5.27 6.57 -12.39
C SER A 71 -5.54 5.17 -11.86
N ASP A 72 -6.46 4.47 -12.51
CA ASP A 72 -6.75 3.09 -12.21
C ASP A 72 -5.49 2.22 -12.27
N VAL A 73 -5.45 1.22 -11.40
CA VAL A 73 -4.40 0.19 -11.40
C VAL A 73 -4.38 -0.49 -12.78
N ASP A 74 -3.19 -0.82 -13.29
CA ASP A 74 -3.05 -1.47 -14.60
C ASP A 74 -3.96 -2.70 -14.74
N ARG A 75 -4.66 -2.81 -15.87
CA ARG A 75 -5.67 -3.87 -16.08
C ARG A 75 -5.08 -5.27 -15.97
N ASN A 76 -3.85 -5.49 -16.46
CA ASN A 76 -3.21 -6.80 -16.36
C ASN A 76 -2.89 -7.16 -14.90
N ILE A 77 -2.51 -6.16 -14.10
CA ILE A 77 -2.32 -6.32 -12.66
C ILE A 77 -3.65 -6.69 -11.99
N GLN A 78 -4.73 -5.97 -12.31
CA GLN A 78 -6.07 -6.28 -11.79
C GLN A 78 -6.47 -7.72 -12.12
N ASP A 79 -6.35 -8.14 -13.39
CA ASP A 79 -6.74 -9.47 -13.86
C ASP A 79 -5.95 -10.58 -13.17
N THR A 80 -4.63 -10.40 -12.98
CA THR A 80 -3.80 -11.41 -12.31
C THR A 80 -4.12 -11.52 -10.82
N ILE A 81 -4.42 -10.41 -10.15
CA ILE A 81 -4.88 -10.40 -8.75
C ILE A 81 -6.25 -11.07 -8.61
N LEU A 82 -7.20 -10.77 -9.50
CA LEU A 82 -8.53 -11.38 -9.47
C LEU A 82 -8.47 -12.89 -9.69
N LYS A 83 -7.64 -13.35 -10.64
CA LYS A 83 -7.38 -14.79 -10.82
C LYS A 83 -6.79 -15.42 -9.56
N ARG A 84 -5.83 -14.73 -8.92
CA ARG A 84 -5.21 -15.24 -7.69
C ARG A 84 -6.23 -15.35 -6.57
N LEU A 85 -7.05 -14.32 -6.39
CA LEU A 85 -8.11 -14.26 -5.40
C LEU A 85 -9.12 -15.39 -5.60
N ALA A 86 -9.53 -15.66 -6.85
CA ALA A 86 -10.42 -16.78 -7.16
C ALA A 86 -9.81 -18.14 -6.77
N SER A 87 -8.53 -18.36 -7.06
CA SER A 87 -7.79 -19.56 -6.64
C SER A 87 -7.69 -19.68 -5.12
N ASP A 88 -7.39 -18.59 -4.40
CA ASP A 88 -7.29 -18.58 -2.94
C ASP A 88 -8.66 -18.88 -2.28
N ILE A 89 -9.75 -18.30 -2.80
CA ILE A 89 -11.13 -18.60 -2.35
C ILE A 89 -11.49 -20.07 -2.63
N ALA A 90 -11.10 -20.62 -3.78
CA ALA A 90 -11.36 -22.02 -4.10
C ALA A 90 -10.61 -22.97 -3.16
N LEU A 91 -9.34 -22.66 -2.81
CA LEU A 91 -8.57 -23.43 -1.83
C LEU A 91 -9.17 -23.37 -0.43
N GLU A 92 -9.71 -22.22 -0.02
CA GLU A 92 -10.42 -22.09 1.25
C GLU A 92 -11.64 -23.01 1.34
N ARG A 93 -12.40 -23.15 0.23
CA ARG A 93 -13.54 -24.08 0.15
C ARG A 93 -13.15 -25.55 0.36
N THR A 94 -11.91 -25.92 0.04
CA THR A 94 -11.41 -27.29 0.27
C THR A 94 -11.00 -27.53 1.73
N GLY A 95 -11.03 -26.51 2.59
CA GLY A 95 -10.55 -26.58 3.97
C GLY A 95 -9.02 -26.47 4.11
N TYR A 96 -8.29 -26.30 3.00
CA TYR A 96 -6.83 -26.20 3.01
C TYR A 96 -6.31 -24.85 3.55
N LYS A 97 -7.11 -23.79 3.41
CA LYS A 97 -6.87 -22.46 3.99
C LYS A 97 -8.14 -22.01 4.73
N GLN A 98 -8.39 -22.50 5.94
CA GLN A 98 -9.59 -22.11 6.69
C GLN A 98 -9.43 -20.70 7.32
N GLY A 99 -10.39 -19.82 7.05
CA GLY A 99 -10.66 -18.61 7.86
C GLY A 99 -9.94 -17.33 7.42
N LEU A 100 -9.47 -17.23 6.18
CA LEU A 100 -8.68 -16.09 5.71
C LEU A 100 -9.36 -15.21 4.66
N PHE A 101 -10.25 -15.76 3.81
CA PHE A 101 -10.92 -15.06 2.72
C PHE A 101 -12.43 -15.32 2.71
N PRO A 102 -13.23 -14.35 3.19
CA PRO A 102 -14.68 -14.44 3.01
C PRO A 102 -15.04 -14.34 1.52
N TYR A 103 -16.06 -15.08 1.09
CA TYR A 103 -16.58 -15.01 -0.27
C TYR A 103 -17.01 -13.58 -0.61
N LEU A 104 -16.48 -13.04 -1.72
CA LEU A 104 -16.87 -11.72 -2.20
C LEU A 104 -18.09 -11.82 -3.13
N LYS A 105 -19.12 -11.05 -2.80
CA LYS A 105 -20.38 -10.97 -3.54
C LYS A 105 -20.38 -9.84 -4.58
N SER A 106 -19.66 -8.76 -4.31
CA SER A 106 -19.63 -7.58 -5.19
C SER A 106 -18.42 -7.58 -6.12
N THR A 107 -18.51 -6.77 -7.18
CA THR A 107 -17.33 -6.36 -7.96
C THR A 107 -16.27 -5.77 -7.03
N VAL A 108 -15.03 -6.21 -7.19
CA VAL A 108 -13.86 -5.67 -6.48
C VAL A 108 -13.54 -4.28 -7.00
N LYS A 109 -13.20 -3.35 -6.09
CA LYS A 109 -12.70 -2.02 -6.41
C LYS A 109 -11.23 -1.90 -6.02
N PHE A 110 -10.41 -1.48 -6.98
CA PHE A 110 -8.98 -1.24 -6.78
C PHE A 110 -8.75 0.18 -6.27
N VAL A 111 -7.80 0.32 -5.35
CA VAL A 111 -7.42 1.61 -4.76
C VAL A 111 -6.10 2.05 -5.40
N PRO A 112 -6.01 3.27 -5.97
CA PRO A 112 -4.76 3.81 -6.45
C PRO A 112 -3.71 3.74 -5.33
N THR A 113 -2.61 3.06 -5.59
CA THR A 113 -1.56 2.81 -4.60
C THR A 113 -0.26 3.41 -5.12
N ILE A 114 0.31 4.34 -4.37
CA ILE A 114 1.51 5.08 -4.74
C ILE A 114 2.65 4.68 -3.79
N VAL A 115 3.77 4.29 -4.36
CA VAL A 115 5.01 4.04 -3.62
C VAL A 115 5.77 5.35 -3.44
N VAL A 116 6.19 5.59 -2.20
CA VAL A 116 7.08 6.71 -1.84
C VAL A 116 8.50 6.17 -1.72
N SER A 117 9.42 6.71 -2.53
CA SER A 117 10.81 6.22 -2.57
C SER A 117 11.54 6.35 -1.22
N ARG A 118 12.30 5.31 -0.86
CA ARG A 118 13.00 5.19 0.43
C ARG A 118 14.22 6.10 0.55
N THR A 119 14.88 6.41 -0.56
CA THR A 119 16.14 7.15 -0.64
C THR A 119 15.91 8.63 -0.95
N TRP A 120 14.88 9.22 -0.32
CA TRP A 120 14.57 10.65 -0.43
C TRP A 120 15.70 11.59 0.02
N LYS A 121 16.67 11.08 0.79
CA LYS A 121 17.88 11.80 1.20
C LYS A 121 18.93 11.90 0.08
N ASP A 122 18.93 10.94 -0.85
CA ASP A 122 19.94 10.77 -1.90
C ASP A 122 19.33 10.84 -3.31
N MET A 123 18.14 11.45 -3.44
CA MET A 123 17.50 11.63 -4.74
C MET A 123 18.32 12.58 -5.61
N ASN A 124 18.84 12.04 -6.72
CA ASN A 124 19.25 12.86 -7.86
C ASN A 124 18.00 13.51 -8.49
N GLU A 125 18.22 14.57 -9.27
CA GLU A 125 17.15 15.43 -9.80
C GLU A 125 16.11 14.69 -10.66
N ASP A 126 16.43 13.49 -11.16
CA ASP A 126 15.57 12.67 -12.03
C ASP A 126 14.76 11.58 -11.31
N ALA A 127 14.95 11.38 -10.00
CA ALA A 127 14.24 10.34 -9.26
C ALA A 127 12.79 10.77 -8.92
N GLU A 128 11.80 10.07 -9.46
CA GLU A 128 10.39 10.31 -9.11
C GLU A 128 10.12 9.90 -7.65
N LEU A 129 9.74 10.88 -6.83
CA LEU A 129 9.41 10.68 -5.41
C LEU A 129 8.18 9.78 -5.21
N PHE A 130 7.23 9.88 -6.13
CA PHE A 130 5.96 9.16 -6.13
C PHE A 130 5.83 8.38 -7.41
N GLN A 131 5.56 7.08 -7.28
CA GLN A 131 5.34 6.20 -8.43
C GLN A 131 4.12 5.34 -8.18
N MET A 132 3.32 5.08 -9.22
CA MET A 132 2.26 4.07 -9.09
C MET A 132 2.90 2.73 -8.76
N SER A 133 2.36 2.07 -7.75
CA SER A 133 2.83 0.75 -7.38
C SER A 133 2.46 -0.27 -8.45
N LYS A 134 3.43 -1.13 -8.77
CA LYS A 134 3.24 -2.29 -9.64
C LYS A 134 3.24 -3.61 -8.87
N ASP A 135 3.65 -3.56 -7.61
CA ASP A 135 3.98 -4.70 -6.76
C ASP A 135 3.19 -4.72 -5.45
N ILE A 136 2.51 -3.62 -5.10
CA ILE A 136 1.67 -3.49 -3.92
C ILE A 136 0.34 -2.87 -4.34
N VAL A 137 -0.72 -3.64 -4.23
CA VAL A 137 -2.05 -3.20 -4.67
C VAL A 137 -3.04 -3.38 -3.54
N CYS A 138 -3.74 -2.30 -3.21
CA CYS A 138 -4.84 -2.34 -2.24
C CYS A 138 -6.17 -2.39 -2.99
N PHE A 139 -7.11 -3.18 -2.49
CA PHE A 139 -8.44 -3.31 -3.09
C PHE A 139 -9.46 -3.72 -2.03
N TYR A 140 -10.74 -3.60 -2.36
CA TYR A 140 -11.81 -3.99 -1.46
C TYR A 140 -13.03 -4.52 -2.20
N GLY A 141 -13.84 -5.29 -1.49
CA GLY A 141 -15.11 -5.83 -1.97
C GLY A 141 -16.03 -6.18 -0.81
N GLN A 142 -17.29 -6.47 -1.08
CA GLN A 142 -18.25 -6.87 -0.05
C GLN A 142 -18.36 -8.39 0.04
N ASN A 143 -18.43 -8.91 1.26
CA ASN A 143 -18.71 -10.32 1.48
C ASN A 143 -20.21 -10.66 1.32
N GLU A 144 -20.60 -11.91 1.55
CA GLU A 144 -22.01 -12.35 1.47
C GLU A 144 -22.95 -11.60 2.43
N LYS A 145 -22.42 -11.16 3.59
CA LYS A 145 -23.15 -10.40 4.61
C LYS A 145 -23.24 -8.90 4.28
N GLY A 146 -22.61 -8.45 3.19
CA GLY A 146 -22.52 -7.04 2.82
C GLY A 146 -21.42 -6.27 3.55
N GLU A 147 -20.59 -6.92 4.36
CA GLU A 147 -19.47 -6.28 5.06
C GLU A 147 -18.34 -5.97 4.06
N THR A 148 -17.80 -4.77 4.13
CA THR A 148 -16.68 -4.37 3.26
C THR A 148 -15.37 -4.95 3.79
N MET A 149 -14.71 -5.73 2.96
CA MET A 149 -13.44 -6.38 3.24
C MET A 149 -12.32 -5.69 2.47
N TYR A 150 -11.24 -5.35 3.17
CA TYR A 150 -10.08 -4.68 2.62
C TYR A 150 -8.90 -5.64 2.47
N PHE A 151 -8.31 -5.65 1.29
CA PHE A 151 -7.24 -6.57 0.92
C PHE A 151 -6.02 -5.83 0.43
N ARG A 152 -4.88 -6.52 0.56
CA ARG A 152 -3.61 -6.11 -0.03
C ARG A 152 -3.00 -7.28 -0.77
N ALA A 153 -2.69 -7.06 -2.03
CA ALA A 153 -1.90 -7.96 -2.85
C ALA A 153 -0.45 -7.45 -2.91
N VAL A 154 0.50 -8.38 -2.74
CA VAL A 154 1.93 -8.12 -2.88
C VAL A 154 2.52 -9.07 -3.92
N TYR A 155 3.11 -8.52 -4.97
CA TYR A 155 3.85 -9.28 -5.96
C TYR A 155 5.23 -9.61 -5.42
N THR A 156 5.66 -10.86 -5.58
CA THR A 156 7.02 -11.27 -5.25
C THR A 156 7.63 -12.00 -6.43
N ASP A 157 8.67 -11.41 -7.01
CA ASP A 157 9.54 -12.14 -7.92
C ASP A 157 10.44 -13.09 -7.12
N ASN A 158 10.15 -14.38 -7.23
CA ASN A 158 10.89 -15.44 -6.57
C ASN A 158 11.89 -16.12 -7.50
N SER A 159 12.20 -15.57 -8.68
CA SER A 159 13.13 -16.17 -9.65
C SER A 159 14.53 -16.45 -9.07
N HIS A 160 14.93 -15.70 -8.06
CA HIS A 160 16.19 -15.91 -7.33
C HIS A 160 16.06 -16.75 -6.06
N PHE A 161 14.87 -17.26 -5.74
CA PHE A 161 14.61 -17.98 -4.49
C PHE A 161 15.42 -19.29 -4.41
N THR A 162 16.16 -19.45 -3.32
CA THR A 162 16.93 -20.65 -3.00
C THR A 162 16.56 -21.18 -1.62
N LYS A 163 16.93 -22.44 -1.35
CA LYS A 163 16.77 -23.06 -0.02
C LYS A 163 17.48 -22.28 1.10
N ASP A 164 18.57 -21.58 0.78
CA ASP A 164 19.36 -20.81 1.74
C ASP A 164 18.71 -19.48 2.12
N MET A 165 17.75 -18.98 1.32
CA MET A 165 16.97 -17.78 1.65
C MET A 165 15.94 -18.04 2.76
N ASN A 166 15.49 -19.30 2.91
CA ASN A 166 14.64 -19.71 4.03
C ASN A 166 15.00 -21.13 4.50
N PRO A 167 16.14 -21.29 5.19
CA PRO A 167 16.65 -22.61 5.57
C PRO A 167 15.77 -23.29 6.62
N LYS A 168 14.97 -22.52 7.37
CA LYS A 168 13.99 -23.05 8.32
C LYS A 168 12.85 -23.75 7.60
N MET A 169 12.24 -23.10 6.60
CA MET A 169 11.18 -23.70 5.79
C MET A 169 11.68 -24.94 5.03
N TYR A 170 12.86 -24.85 4.42
CA TYR A 170 13.42 -25.97 3.68
C TYR A 170 13.68 -27.18 4.60
N ARG A 171 14.36 -26.99 5.74
CA ARG A 171 14.61 -28.09 6.70
C ARG A 171 13.31 -28.73 7.20
N ALA A 172 12.31 -27.94 7.57
CA ALA A 172 11.02 -28.48 8.02
C ALA A 172 10.35 -29.35 6.94
N ASN A 173 10.43 -28.95 5.67
CA ASN A 173 9.86 -29.75 4.58
C ASN A 173 10.67 -31.01 4.27
N VAL A 174 12.01 -30.97 4.42
CA VAL A 174 12.86 -32.17 4.33
C VAL A 174 12.49 -33.17 5.42
N GLU A 175 12.33 -32.70 6.66
CA GLU A 175 11.98 -33.54 7.82
C GLU A 175 10.59 -34.17 7.68
N LEU A 176 9.60 -33.43 7.18
CA LEU A 176 8.21 -33.90 7.09
C LEU A 176 7.91 -34.72 5.82
N PHE A 177 8.53 -34.37 4.69
CA PHE A 177 8.14 -34.88 3.38
C PHE A 177 9.31 -35.40 2.53
N GLY A 178 10.53 -35.36 3.05
CA GLY A 178 11.73 -35.79 2.36
C GLY A 178 12.36 -34.74 1.45
N GLN A 179 13.61 -34.98 1.07
CA GLN A 179 14.41 -34.03 0.29
C GLN A 179 13.83 -33.75 -1.10
N GLU A 180 13.37 -34.80 -1.82
CA GLU A 180 12.83 -34.63 -3.17
C GLU A 180 11.62 -33.69 -3.19
N PHE A 181 10.74 -33.79 -2.19
CA PHE A 181 9.61 -32.88 -2.05
C PHE A 181 10.07 -31.45 -1.78
N ALA A 182 11.01 -31.27 -0.86
CA ALA A 182 11.54 -29.95 -0.52
C ALA A 182 12.21 -29.27 -1.72
N ASP A 183 13.02 -30.01 -2.50
CA ASP A 183 13.65 -29.49 -3.72
C ASP A 183 12.62 -29.10 -4.78
N LYS A 184 11.60 -29.94 -5.02
CA LYS A 184 10.48 -29.59 -5.93
C LYS A 184 9.70 -28.35 -5.47
N LEU A 185 9.53 -28.18 -4.16
CA LEU A 185 8.89 -26.99 -3.60
C LEU A 185 9.71 -25.73 -3.89
N ILE A 186 11.04 -25.77 -3.76
CA ILE A 186 11.92 -24.65 -4.12
C ILE A 186 11.77 -24.31 -5.60
N GLU A 187 11.80 -25.30 -6.50
CA GLU A 187 11.62 -25.06 -7.94
C GLU A 187 10.22 -24.50 -8.26
N LYS A 188 9.18 -24.98 -7.57
CA LYS A 188 7.82 -24.44 -7.69
C LYS A 188 7.76 -22.97 -7.26
N ILE A 189 8.37 -22.62 -6.14
CA ILE A 189 8.42 -21.22 -5.66
C ILE A 189 9.18 -20.35 -6.67
N ARG A 190 10.31 -20.83 -7.18
CA ARG A 190 11.16 -20.08 -8.12
C ARG A 190 10.52 -19.87 -9.48
N SER A 191 9.76 -20.87 -9.95
CA SER A 191 9.08 -20.84 -11.24
C SER A 191 7.74 -20.11 -11.21
N ALA A 192 7.25 -19.71 -10.02
CA ALA A 192 6.02 -18.95 -9.89
C ALA A 192 6.11 -17.61 -10.63
N LYS A 193 5.17 -17.38 -11.56
CA LYS A 193 5.06 -16.16 -12.36
C LYS A 193 3.61 -15.70 -12.45
N GLY A 194 3.42 -14.42 -12.72
CA GLY A 194 2.09 -13.84 -12.96
C GLY A 194 1.18 -14.02 -11.75
N THR A 195 0.05 -14.71 -11.93
CA THR A 195 -0.95 -14.96 -10.88
C THR A 195 -0.36 -15.61 -9.62
N GLU A 196 0.56 -16.57 -9.76
CA GLU A 196 1.11 -17.31 -8.61
C GLU A 196 2.15 -16.52 -7.79
N SER A 197 2.65 -15.40 -8.34
CA SER A 197 3.59 -14.51 -7.66
C SER A 197 2.89 -13.52 -6.72
N TRP A 198 1.56 -13.44 -6.78
CA TRP A 198 0.77 -12.60 -5.88
C TRP A 198 0.47 -13.34 -4.57
N SER A 199 0.77 -12.67 -3.46
CA SER A 199 0.25 -13.02 -2.15
C SER A 199 -0.83 -12.02 -1.77
N ILE A 200 -2.02 -12.50 -1.42
CA ILE A 200 -3.13 -11.66 -0.97
C ILE A 200 -3.28 -11.85 0.54
N GLY A 201 -3.50 -10.74 1.25
CA GLY A 201 -3.82 -10.74 2.67
C GLY A 201 -5.04 -9.89 2.98
N LEU A 202 -5.82 -10.31 3.97
CA LEU A 202 -6.90 -9.52 4.55
C LEU A 202 -6.32 -8.45 5.50
N GLY A 203 -7.01 -7.30 5.62
CA GLY A 203 -6.56 -6.19 6.46
C GLY A 203 -5.59 -5.25 5.75
N GLY A 204 -5.70 -5.17 4.41
CA GLY A 204 -4.83 -4.34 3.59
C GLY A 204 -4.98 -2.84 3.84
N LEU A 205 -6.15 -2.40 4.31
CA LEU A 205 -6.48 -1.02 4.65
C LEU A 205 -7.26 -1.01 5.97
N ARG A 206 -7.08 0.03 6.78
CA ARG A 206 -7.81 0.19 8.05
C ARG A 206 -9.20 0.76 7.79
N TYR A 207 -10.23 0.04 8.24
CA TYR A 207 -11.63 0.40 8.02
C TYR A 207 -11.93 1.83 8.45
N GLU A 208 -11.51 2.22 9.66
CA GLU A 208 -11.81 3.53 10.26
C GLU A 208 -11.11 4.69 9.55
N GLU A 209 -10.05 4.42 8.81
CA GLU A 209 -9.34 5.41 7.99
C GLU A 209 -9.97 5.57 6.62
N VAL A 210 -10.38 4.45 6.01
CA VAL A 210 -11.09 4.46 4.73
C VAL A 210 -12.45 5.13 4.87
N GLU A 211 -13.25 4.76 5.87
CA GLU A 211 -14.56 5.39 6.09
C GLU A 211 -14.43 6.87 6.42
N PHE A 212 -13.39 7.26 7.19
CA PHE A 212 -13.12 8.67 7.42
C PHE A 212 -12.79 9.39 6.10
N ALA A 213 -11.89 8.83 5.29
CA ALA A 213 -11.51 9.42 4.01
C ALA A 213 -12.73 9.59 3.09
N ARG A 214 -13.55 8.56 2.93
CA ARG A 214 -14.79 8.61 2.12
C ARG A 214 -15.75 9.70 2.55
N ASN A 215 -15.93 9.88 3.86
CA ASN A 215 -16.85 10.87 4.41
C ASN A 215 -16.33 12.32 4.31
N HIS A 216 -15.04 12.51 4.10
CA HIS A 216 -14.39 13.83 4.09
C HIS A 216 -13.75 14.18 2.75
N SER A 217 -13.74 13.25 1.80
CA SER A 217 -13.33 13.45 0.42
C SER A 217 -14.40 14.16 -0.38
N ASP A 218 -14.00 15.05 -1.27
CA ASP A 218 -14.92 15.80 -2.13
C ASP A 218 -15.82 14.92 -3.02
N ASP A 219 -15.34 13.73 -3.42
CA ASP A 219 -15.99 12.83 -4.39
C ASP A 219 -16.15 11.37 -3.90
N GLY A 220 -15.87 11.11 -2.62
CA GLY A 220 -15.87 9.75 -2.06
C GLY A 220 -14.59 8.94 -2.36
N MET A 221 -13.62 9.51 -3.09
CA MET A 221 -12.40 8.83 -3.50
C MET A 221 -11.26 9.00 -2.50
N PHE A 222 -10.41 7.98 -2.45
CA PHE A 222 -9.20 7.96 -1.64
C PHE A 222 -8.12 7.16 -2.36
N PHE A 223 -6.87 7.34 -1.94
CA PHE A 223 -5.72 6.59 -2.43
C PHE A 223 -4.82 6.17 -1.27
N ALA A 224 -3.93 5.22 -1.55
CA ALA A 224 -3.02 4.66 -0.58
C ALA A 224 -1.57 5.11 -0.87
N LEU A 225 -0.88 5.61 0.14
CA LEU A 225 0.59 5.77 0.11
C LEU A 225 1.25 4.60 0.82
N VAL A 226 2.23 3.97 0.18
CA VAL A 226 3.03 2.90 0.76
C VAL A 226 4.52 3.23 0.63
N ARG A 227 5.32 2.83 1.62
CA ARG A 227 6.78 2.94 1.52
C ARG A 227 7.39 1.70 0.89
N ASP A 228 6.84 0.55 1.26
CA ASP A 228 7.28 -0.76 0.83
C ASP A 228 6.26 -1.85 1.18
N ARG A 229 6.63 -3.08 0.83
CA ARG A 229 5.82 -4.28 1.06
C ARG A 229 5.54 -4.61 2.53
N TYR A 230 6.26 -4.04 3.49
CA TYR A 230 6.07 -4.28 4.93
C TYR A 230 5.38 -3.11 5.65
N SER A 231 5.38 -1.92 5.05
CA SER A 231 4.67 -0.76 5.57
C SER A 231 3.17 -0.90 5.41
N PHE A 232 2.43 -0.53 6.46
CA PHE A 232 0.99 -0.34 6.35
C PHE A 232 0.68 0.89 5.49
N PRO A 233 -0.30 0.81 4.58
CA PRO A 233 -0.67 1.95 3.76
C PRO A 233 -1.21 3.12 4.60
N VAL A 234 -0.88 4.34 4.16
CA VAL A 234 -1.49 5.57 4.64
C VAL A 234 -2.63 5.95 3.70
N ILE A 235 -3.82 6.17 4.25
CA ILE A 235 -4.99 6.58 3.48
C ILE A 235 -4.98 8.10 3.28
N CYS A 236 -5.09 8.53 2.03
CA CYS A 236 -5.07 9.92 1.62
C CYS A 236 -6.29 10.26 0.76
N PHE A 237 -6.74 11.51 0.81
CA PHE A 237 -7.90 12.01 0.06
C PHE A 237 -7.82 13.52 -0.12
N PHE A 238 -8.67 14.08 -0.99
CA PHE A 238 -8.79 15.52 -1.26
C PHE A 238 -10.01 16.12 -0.53
#